data_AF-A0A285K3L8-F1
#
_entry.id   AF-A0A285K3L8-F1
#
_cell.length_a   1.000
_cell.length_b   1.000
_cell.length_c   1.000
_cell.angle_alpha   90.00
_cell.angle_beta   90.00
_cell.angle_gamma   90.00
#
_symmetry.space_group_name_H-M   'P 1'
#
loop_
_entity.id
_entity.type
_entity.pdbx_description
1 polymer ?
#
loop_
_entity_poly.entity_id
_entity_poly.type
_entity_poly.pdbx_seq_one_letter_code
_entity_poly.pdbx_strand_id
1 'polypeptide(L)'
;MRKTFTFLAAALVLIVVAQFVFATTGGFHASSYRLHHAMGYVIFFVPLVMAIVAAAGHLPARLVWVSVLVVGLDSLQVVIAEVGGLWTALHGLNGLAILAAAGWLLKESQYERSRVPAP
;
A
#
# COMPACT_ATOMS: atom_id res chain seq x y z
N MET A 1 -2.24 18.70 -5.32
CA MET A 1 -1.45 17.50 -4.94
C MET A 1 -1.72 16.97 -3.53
N ARG A 2 -1.70 17.78 -2.45
CA ARG A 2 -1.95 17.28 -1.07
C ARG A 2 -3.28 16.53 -0.88
N LYS A 3 -4.41 17.11 -1.32
CA LYS A 3 -5.75 16.47 -1.24
C LYS A 3 -5.78 15.13 -2.00
N THR A 4 -5.26 15.13 -3.23
CA THR A 4 -5.14 13.94 -4.08
C THR A 4 -4.31 12.85 -3.41
N PHE A 5 -3.15 13.20 -2.84
CA PHE A 5 -2.30 12.25 -2.12
C PHE A 5 -3.02 11.63 -0.92
N THR A 6 -3.72 12.43 -0.11
CA THR A 6 -4.51 11.89 1.01
C THR A 6 -5.62 10.95 0.57
N PHE A 7 -6.31 11.27 -0.55
CA PHE A 7 -7.32 10.38 -1.11
C PHE A 7 -6.70 9.04 -1.56
N LEU A 8 -5.58 9.09 -2.28
CA LEU A 8 -4.85 7.89 -2.70
C LEU A 8 -4.35 7.09 -1.50
N ALA A 9 -3.84 7.73 -0.45
CA ALA A 9 -3.41 7.06 0.77
C ALA A 9 -4.57 6.35 1.49
N ALA A 10 -5.75 6.98 1.54
CA ALA A 10 -6.95 6.35 2.09
C ALA A 10 -7.40 5.16 1.24
N ALA A 11 -7.38 5.30 -0.10
CA ALA A 11 -7.67 4.21 -1.01
C ALA A 11 -6.69 3.05 -0.84
N LEU A 12 -5.38 3.33 -0.71
CA LEU A 12 -4.35 2.32 -0.47
C LEU A 12 -4.63 1.52 0.81
N VAL A 13 -4.97 2.18 1.92
CA VAL A 13 -5.35 1.49 3.17
C VAL A 13 -6.54 0.55 2.94
N LEU A 14 -7.60 1.02 2.27
CA LEU A 14 -8.78 0.19 2.00
C LEU A 14 -8.46 -1.00 1.09
N ILE A 15 -7.65 -0.79 0.06
CA ILE A 15 -7.20 -1.84 -0.86
C ILE A 15 -6.37 -2.89 -0.10
N VAL A 16 -5.43 -2.47 0.75
CA VAL A 16 -4.62 -3.40 1.56
C VAL A 16 -5.50 -4.17 2.54
N VAL A 17 -6.48 -3.53 3.18
CA VAL A 17 -7.45 -4.25 4.04
C VAL A 17 -8.26 -5.27 3.24
N ALA A 18 -8.76 -4.90 2.06
CA ALA A 18 -9.45 -5.83 1.16
C ALA A 18 -8.55 -7.01 0.76
N GLN A 19 -7.26 -6.76 0.55
CA GLN A 19 -6.26 -7.78 0.24
C GLN A 19 -6.14 -8.83 1.35
N PHE A 20 -6.16 -8.42 2.61
CA PHE A 20 -6.18 -9.34 3.75
C PHE A 20 -7.46 -10.18 3.80
N VAL A 21 -8.61 -9.58 3.49
CA VAL A 21 -9.89 -10.31 3.41
C VAL A 21 -9.85 -11.36 2.30
N PHE A 22 -9.37 -11.01 1.11
CA PHE A 22 -9.23 -11.95 0.00
C PHE A 22 -8.18 -13.03 0.27
N ALA A 23 -7.07 -12.69 0.92
CA ALA A 23 -6.07 -13.68 1.35
C ALA A 23 -6.69 -14.72 2.29
N THR A 24 -7.41 -14.25 3.32
CA THR A 24 -8.02 -15.11 4.34
C THR A 24 -9.13 -15.97 3.74
N THR A 25 -10.03 -15.37 2.96
CA THR A 25 -11.15 -16.10 2.32
C THR A 25 -10.68 -16.96 1.15
N GLY A 26 -9.53 -16.67 0.55
CA GLY A 26 -8.88 -17.45 -0.50
C GLY A 26 -8.48 -18.85 -0.05
N GLY A 27 -8.23 -19.05 1.24
CA GLY A 27 -8.04 -20.39 1.83
C GLY A 27 -9.28 -21.29 1.75
N PHE A 28 -10.47 -20.71 1.52
CA PHE A 28 -11.75 -21.42 1.44
C PHE A 28 -12.35 -21.43 0.03
N HIS A 29 -12.08 -20.40 -0.79
CA HIS A 29 -12.66 -20.25 -2.13
C HIS A 29 -11.63 -19.81 -3.16
N ALA A 30 -11.51 -20.58 -4.25
CA ALA A 30 -10.56 -20.28 -5.34
C ALA A 30 -10.81 -18.92 -6.03
N SER A 31 -12.05 -18.43 -6.05
CA SER A 31 -12.37 -17.09 -6.56
C SER A 31 -11.74 -15.98 -5.73
N SER A 32 -11.78 -16.08 -4.40
CA SER A 32 -11.12 -15.14 -3.50
C SER A 32 -9.61 -15.16 -3.63
N TYR A 33 -9.01 -16.34 -3.84
CA TYR A 33 -7.58 -16.45 -4.10
C TYR A 33 -7.18 -15.74 -5.41
N ARG A 34 -7.96 -15.88 -6.49
CA ARG A 34 -7.71 -15.12 -7.74
C ARG A 34 -7.84 -13.61 -7.54
N LEU A 35 -8.82 -13.17 -6.74
CA LEU A 35 -8.98 -11.75 -6.41
C LEU A 35 -7.80 -11.23 -5.59
N HIS A 36 -7.32 -12.00 -4.62
CA HIS A 36 -6.10 -11.69 -3.87
C HIS A 36 -4.91 -11.53 -4.83
N HIS A 37 -4.68 -12.47 -5.74
CA HIS A 37 -3.59 -12.38 -6.71
C HIS A 37 -3.71 -11.15 -7.63
N ALA A 38 -4.89 -10.89 -8.18
CA ALA A 38 -5.12 -9.77 -9.09
C ALA A 38 -4.99 -8.40 -8.40
N MET A 39 -5.46 -8.30 -7.16
CA MET A 39 -5.44 -7.06 -6.38
C MET A 39 -4.01 -6.69 -5.91
N GLY A 40 -3.09 -7.66 -5.84
CA GLY A 40 -1.65 -7.39 -5.63
C GLY A 40 -1.10 -6.38 -6.65
N TYR A 41 -1.46 -6.50 -7.93
CA TYR A 41 -1.04 -5.52 -8.95
C TYR A 41 -1.57 -4.11 -8.68
N VAL A 42 -2.77 -3.98 -8.12
CA VAL A 42 -3.34 -2.67 -7.77
C VAL A 42 -2.54 -2.03 -6.62
N ILE A 43 -2.13 -2.84 -5.64
CA ILE A 43 -1.27 -2.41 -4.52
C ILE A 43 0.11 -1.97 -5.00
N PHE A 44 0.62 -2.50 -6.12
CA PHE A 44 1.83 -1.97 -6.74
C PHE A 44 1.62 -0.58 -7.35
N PHE A 45 0.57 -0.41 -8.16
CA PHE A 45 0.38 0.81 -8.96
C PHE A 45 -0.03 2.04 -8.13
N VAL A 46 -0.89 1.89 -7.13
CA VAL A 46 -1.36 3.02 -6.31
C VAL A 46 -0.21 3.76 -5.60
N PRO A 47 0.69 3.13 -4.84
CA PRO A 47 1.81 3.79 -4.19
C PRO A 47 2.85 4.31 -5.20
N LEU A 48 3.01 3.69 -6.37
CA LEU A 48 3.83 4.25 -7.45
C LEU A 48 3.26 5.60 -7.93
N VAL A 49 1.94 5.66 -8.18
CA VAL A 49 1.25 6.91 -8.51
C VAL A 49 1.36 7.92 -7.36
N MET A 50 1.25 7.48 -6.11
CA MET A 50 1.44 8.35 -4.95
C MET A 50 2.84 8.97 -4.90
N ALA A 51 3.90 8.19 -5.18
CA ALA A 51 5.27 8.69 -5.24
C ALA A 51 5.40 9.80 -6.29
N ILE A 52 4.82 9.61 -7.48
CA ILE A 52 4.79 10.61 -8.56
C ILE A 52 4.02 11.86 -8.13
N VAL A 53 2.82 11.69 -7.56
CA VAL A 53 1.98 12.81 -7.08
C VAL A 53 2.69 13.61 -5.98
N ALA A 54 3.39 12.93 -5.07
CA ALA A 54 4.17 13.58 -4.02
C ALA A 54 5.35 14.35 -4.58
N ALA A 55 6.12 13.76 -5.50
CA ALA A 55 7.27 14.41 -6.13
C ALA A 55 6.83 15.63 -6.97
N ALA A 56 5.87 15.45 -7.87
CA ALA A 56 5.32 16.53 -8.70
C ALA A 56 4.64 17.64 -7.87
N GLY A 57 4.10 17.27 -6.71
CA GLY A 57 3.48 18.19 -5.77
C GLY A 57 4.43 18.88 -4.80
N HIS A 58 5.74 18.62 -4.90
CA HIS A 58 6.74 19.09 -3.95
C HIS A 58 6.33 18.81 -2.49
N LEU A 59 5.72 17.64 -2.26
CA LEU A 59 5.39 17.18 -0.91
C LEU A 59 6.67 16.76 -0.18
N PRO A 60 6.65 16.67 1.16
CA PRO A 60 7.84 16.28 1.91
C PRO A 60 8.43 14.96 1.42
N ALA A 61 9.76 14.91 1.26
CA ALA A 61 10.48 13.77 0.66
C ALA A 61 10.16 12.42 1.34
N ARG A 62 9.85 12.42 2.64
CA ARG A 62 9.41 11.22 3.37
C ARG A 62 8.16 10.58 2.76
N LEU A 63 7.21 11.35 2.23
CA LEU A 63 6.02 10.82 1.58
C LEU A 63 6.35 10.15 0.24
N VAL A 64 7.34 10.67 -0.49
CA VAL A 64 7.85 10.04 -1.72
C VAL A 64 8.54 8.72 -1.37
N TRP A 65 9.51 8.76 -0.46
CA TRP A 65 10.32 7.59 -0.12
C TRP A 65 9.52 6.47 0.53
N VAL A 66 8.57 6.78 1.40
CA VAL A 66 7.71 5.74 1.98
C VAL A 66 6.75 5.18 0.94
N SER A 67 6.28 5.97 -0.03
CA SER A 67 5.49 5.42 -1.15
C SER A 67 6.33 4.47 -2.01
N VAL A 68 7.59 4.81 -2.31
CA VAL A 68 8.55 3.93 -3.00
C VAL A 68 8.84 2.67 -2.17
N LEU A 69 8.99 2.80 -0.84
CA LEU A 69 9.15 1.65 0.05
C LEU A 69 7.97 0.69 -0.07
N VAL A 70 6.73 1.18 -0.08
CA VAL A 70 5.55 0.31 -0.25
C VAL A 70 5.61 -0.46 -1.58
N VAL A 71 6.02 0.19 -2.69
CA VAL A 71 6.24 -0.50 -3.98
C VAL A 71 7.28 -1.62 -3.86
N GLY A 72 8.38 -1.35 -3.15
CA GLY A 72 9.42 -2.35 -2.90
C GLY A 72 8.95 -3.52 -2.03
N LEU A 73 8.19 -3.23 -0.97
CA LEU A 73 7.61 -4.26 -0.09
C LEU A 73 6.57 -5.11 -0.84
N ASP A 74 5.76 -4.51 -1.70
CA ASP A 74 4.80 -5.25 -2.53
C ASP A 74 5.51 -6.13 -3.57
N SER A 75 6.58 -5.64 -4.19
CA SER A 75 7.43 -6.46 -5.07
C SER A 75 8.04 -7.64 -4.30
N LEU A 76 8.45 -7.43 -3.05
CA LEU A 76 8.94 -8.48 -2.16
C LEU A 76 7.86 -9.50 -1.81
N GLN A 77 6.57 -9.13 -1.73
CA GLN A 77 5.47 -10.09 -1.53
C GLN A 77 5.47 -11.18 -2.62
N VAL A 78 5.68 -10.79 -3.87
CA VAL A 78 5.71 -11.69 -5.02
C VAL A 78 6.87 -12.67 -4.90
N VAL A 79 8.06 -12.17 -4.56
CA VAL A 79 9.25 -13.02 -4.37
C VAL A 79 9.03 -14.01 -3.24
N ILE A 80 8.51 -13.57 -2.09
CA ILE A 80 8.24 -14.45 -0.95
C ILE A 80 7.21 -15.54 -1.32
N ALA A 81 6.15 -15.16 -2.05
CA ALA A 81 5.12 -16.08 -2.49
C ALA A 81 5.68 -17.18 -3.41
N GLU A 82 6.60 -16.82 -4.31
CA GLU A 82 7.21 -17.77 -5.26
C GLU A 82 8.19 -18.74 -4.59
N VAL A 83 8.95 -18.27 -3.58
CA VAL A 83 9.90 -19.12 -2.85
C VAL A 83 9.17 -20.13 -1.96
N GLY A 84 8.07 -19.71 -1.31
CA GLY A 84 7.21 -20.60 -0.51
C GLY A 84 7.87 -21.22 0.73
N GLY A 85 7.29 -22.32 1.23
CA GLY A 85 7.80 -23.06 2.38
C GLY A 85 7.77 -22.25 3.69
N LEU A 86 8.86 -22.29 4.46
CA LEU A 86 8.98 -21.55 5.73
C LEU A 86 8.84 -20.03 5.55
N TRP A 87 9.17 -19.51 4.37
CA TRP A 87 9.10 -18.09 4.03
C TRP A 87 7.66 -17.58 3.88
N THR A 88 6.67 -18.47 3.74
CA THR A 88 5.25 -18.11 3.66
C THR A 88 4.79 -17.26 4.85
N ALA A 89 5.34 -17.52 6.04
CA ALA A 89 5.04 -16.69 7.22
C ALA A 89 5.50 -15.23 7.04
N LEU A 90 6.60 -14.99 6.32
CA LEU A 90 7.06 -13.63 6.01
C LEU A 90 6.11 -12.90 5.07
N HIS A 91 5.35 -13.60 4.23
CA HIS A 91 4.37 -12.97 3.36
C HIS A 91 3.27 -12.27 4.17
N GLY A 92 2.81 -12.91 5.26
CA GLY A 92 1.86 -12.30 6.18
C GLY A 92 2.45 -11.10 6.93
N LEU A 93 3.68 -11.24 7.44
CA LEU A 93 4.36 -10.16 8.17
C LEU A 93 4.67 -8.95 7.29
N ASN A 94 5.13 -9.18 6.06
CA ASN A 94 5.40 -8.12 5.10
C ASN A 94 4.09 -7.42 4.66
N GLY A 95 2.99 -8.16 4.51
CA GLY A 95 1.66 -7.56 4.33
C GLY A 95 1.27 -6.62 5.47
N LEU A 96 1.58 -6.96 6.73
CA LEU A 96 1.33 -6.08 7.88
C LEU A 96 2.23 -4.84 7.85
N ALA A 97 3.48 -4.97 7.40
CA ALA A 97 4.37 -3.84 7.20
C ALA A 97 3.85 -2.87 6.14
N ILE A 98 3.31 -3.39 5.03
CA ILE A 98 2.63 -2.59 3.99
C ILE A 98 1.43 -1.84 4.58
N LEU A 99 0.58 -2.53 5.36
CA LEU A 99 -0.59 -1.90 6.00
C LEU A 99 -0.16 -0.77 6.97
N ALA A 100 0.88 -1.00 7.77
CA ALA A 100 1.43 0.00 8.68
C ALA A 100 1.98 1.22 7.93
N ALA A 101 2.73 0.99 6.85
CA ALA A 101 3.25 2.06 6.00
C ALA A 101 2.13 2.86 5.31
N ALA A 102 1.10 2.18 4.81
CA ALA A 102 -0.09 2.83 4.21
C ALA A 102 -0.84 3.69 5.25
N GLY A 103 -1.06 3.17 6.45
CA GLY A 103 -1.69 3.91 7.55
C GLY A 103 -0.86 5.13 7.97
N TRP A 104 0.47 4.99 8.01
CA TRP A 104 1.38 6.10 8.28
C TRP A 104 1.31 7.18 7.18
N LEU A 105 1.33 6.79 5.90
CA LEU A 105 1.17 7.71 4.76
C LEU A 105 -0.14 8.50 4.84
N LEU A 106 -1.24 7.84 5.20
CA LEU A 106 -2.54 8.50 5.36
C LEU A 106 -2.49 9.53 6.48
N LYS A 107 -2.08 9.12 7.69
CA LYS A 107 -1.96 10.00 8.87
C LYS A 107 -1.09 11.21 8.57
N GLU A 108 0.08 10.98 7.99
CA GLU A 108 1.05 12.02 7.71
C GLU A 108 0.55 12.99 6.63
N SER A 109 -0.14 12.49 5.60
CA SER A 109 -0.73 13.35 4.57
C SER A 109 -1.84 14.25 5.11
N GLN A 110 -2.63 13.77 6.08
CA GLN A 110 -3.67 14.56 6.75
C GLN A 110 -3.04 15.66 7.61
N TYR A 111 -1.96 15.32 8.33
CA TYR A 111 -1.19 16.28 9.12
C TYR A 111 -0.58 17.39 8.25
N GLU A 112 0.02 17.01 7.12
CA GLU A 112 0.57 17.95 6.14
C GLU A 112 -0.49 18.83 5.45
N ARG A 113 -1.76 18.41 5.45
CA ARG A 113 -2.87 19.23 4.97
C ARG A 113 -3.36 20.22 6.01
N SER A 114 -3.42 19.85 7.29
CA SER A 114 -3.93 20.73 8.35
C SER A 114 -2.97 21.88 8.69
N ARG A 115 -1.68 21.72 8.38
CA ARG A 115 -0.66 22.77 8.57
C ARG A 115 -0.73 23.92 7.57
N VAL A 116 -1.48 23.77 6.47
CA VAL A 116 -1.63 24.84 5.47
C VAL A 116 -2.95 25.56 5.75
N PRO A 117 -2.93 26.87 6.08
CA PRO A 117 -4.15 27.66 6.24
C PRO A 117 -5.03 27.56 5.00
N ALA A 118 -6.35 27.49 5.19
CA ALA A 118 -7.28 27.60 4.07
C ALA A 118 -7.09 28.96 3.38
N PRO A 119 -7.13 29.01 2.03
CA PRO A 119 -7.04 30.26 1.29
C PRO A 119 -8.18 31.22 1.63
#